data_AF-A0A395GAI4-F1
#
_entry.id   AF-A0A395GAI4-F1
#
_cell.length_a   1.000
_cell.length_b   1.000
_cell.length_c   1.000
_cell.angle_alpha   90.00
_cell.angle_beta   90.00
_cell.angle_gamma   90.00
#
_symmetry.space_group_name_H-M   'P 1'
#
loop_
_entity.id
_entity.type
_entity.pdbx_description
1 polymer ?
#
loop_
_entity_poly.entity_id
_entity_poly.type
_entity_poly.pdbx_seq_one_letter_code
_entity_poly.pdbx_strand_id
1 'polypeptide(L)'
;MQGAVIMSHIKLNDLLGFTEEEINHVKIKFNQSNGFVDPMEVFKQNPEEVNTQWLFWRNKSRYFNVGQTAVCLLKLSYDTWLLTTIKKVTKELDVLEGINYEGVELPQYEQYYGRVIIKFKKSFMAQGRFYKDLHQELVVQQILPTIYDGDDFPGYDKVKLSYQQLATIIHRGKRDWIAALENQNAVYLITDKSNGKLYVGSATSMSKMLLTRWSNYVANGHGGNKELVALVEEKGFDYVKENFQYTILENYNGKVDDKLVLQRESYWKEALQSRQFGYNSN
;
A
#
# COMPACT_ATOMS: atom_id res chain seq x y z
N MET A 1 16.06 -11.91 41.58
CA MET A 1 16.09 -10.74 40.68
C MET A 1 16.30 -11.26 39.27
N GLN A 2 15.24 -11.33 38.46
CA GLN A 2 15.37 -11.56 37.01
C GLN A 2 15.85 -10.25 36.40
N GLY A 3 17.08 -10.23 35.91
CA GLY A 3 17.59 -9.13 35.12
C GLY A 3 16.74 -8.98 33.88
N ALA A 4 16.11 -7.81 33.72
CA ALA A 4 15.47 -7.46 32.47
C ALA A 4 16.55 -7.47 31.38
N VAL A 5 16.41 -8.37 30.40
CA VAL A 5 17.21 -8.32 29.18
C VAL A 5 16.87 -6.99 28.50
N ILE A 6 17.79 -6.03 28.57
CA ILE A 6 17.68 -4.81 27.77
C ILE A 6 17.87 -5.25 26.32
N MET A 7 16.76 -5.43 25.59
CA MET A 7 16.83 -5.69 24.16
C MET A 7 17.45 -4.46 23.49
N SER A 8 18.67 -4.59 22.98
CA SER A 8 19.28 -3.58 22.14
C SER A 8 18.55 -3.55 20.80
N HIS A 9 17.86 -2.46 20.52
CA HIS A 9 17.23 -2.23 19.22
C HIS A 9 18.28 -1.87 18.17
N ILE A 10 18.15 -2.45 16.97
CA ILE A 10 18.95 -2.03 15.80
C ILE A 10 18.44 -0.65 15.38
N LYS A 11 19.31 0.35 15.37
CA LYS A 11 19.02 1.70 14.88
C LYS A 11 19.28 1.76 13.38
N LEU A 12 18.64 2.70 12.71
CA LEU A 12 18.89 2.94 11.28
C LEU A 12 20.38 3.23 11.04
N ASN A 13 21.05 3.93 11.96
CA ASN A 13 22.48 4.22 11.80
C ASN A 13 23.39 3.00 11.91
N ASP A 14 22.94 1.92 12.56
CA ASP A 14 23.69 0.66 12.60
C ASP A 14 23.77 0.01 11.20
N LEU A 15 22.80 0.34 10.32
CA LEU A 15 22.79 -0.08 8.92
C LEU A 15 23.51 0.90 7.99
N LEU A 16 23.34 2.22 8.24
CA LEU A 16 23.84 3.26 7.34
C LEU A 16 25.29 3.70 7.64
N GLY A 17 25.76 3.49 8.87
CA GLY A 17 27.14 3.74 9.26
C GLY A 17 27.59 5.20 9.16
N PHE A 18 26.68 6.18 9.21
CA PHE A 18 27.08 7.59 9.19
C PHE A 18 27.87 7.94 10.46
N THR A 19 29.00 8.60 10.27
CA THR A 19 29.84 9.16 11.34
C THR A 19 29.20 10.38 12.01
N GLU A 20 29.68 10.77 13.19
CA GLU A 20 29.21 11.96 13.91
C GLU A 20 29.36 13.25 13.09
N GLU A 21 30.36 13.32 12.21
CA GLU A 21 30.53 14.45 11.30
C GLU A 21 29.48 14.42 10.18
N GLU A 22 29.30 13.26 9.53
CA GLU A 22 28.37 13.10 8.41
C GLU A 22 26.91 13.36 8.81
N ILE A 23 26.46 12.91 10.00
CA ILE A 23 25.07 13.07 10.45
C ILE A 23 24.62 14.54 10.51
N ASN A 24 25.55 15.50 10.62
CA ASN A 24 25.25 16.94 10.57
C ASN A 24 24.86 17.41 9.15
N HIS A 25 25.30 16.68 8.12
CA HIS A 25 25.02 16.95 6.72
C HIS A 25 23.94 16.05 6.13
N VAL A 26 23.35 15.15 6.93
CA VAL A 26 22.23 14.31 6.54
C VAL A 26 20.90 14.94 6.98
N LYS A 27 19.94 15.01 6.07
CA LYS A 27 18.55 15.39 6.36
C LYS A 27 17.60 14.30 5.92
N ILE A 28 16.63 14.02 6.78
CA ILE A 28 15.53 13.11 6.51
C ILE A 28 14.35 13.90 5.97
N LYS A 29 13.70 13.40 4.92
CA LYS A 29 12.36 13.83 4.54
C LYS A 29 11.35 12.72 4.78
N PHE A 30 10.35 13.03 5.59
CA PHE A 30 9.18 12.20 5.87
C PHE A 30 8.12 12.49 4.82
N ASN A 31 8.04 11.64 3.81
CA ASN A 31 7.02 11.70 2.76
C ASN A 31 5.75 10.97 3.23
N GLN A 32 4.62 11.67 3.19
CA GLN A 32 3.32 11.17 3.65
C GLN A 32 2.20 11.77 2.78
N SER A 33 0.99 11.23 2.92
CA SER A 33 -0.14 11.62 2.06
C SER A 33 -0.40 13.13 2.15
N ASN A 34 -0.69 13.73 0.99
CA ASN A 34 -1.22 15.08 0.87
C ASN A 34 -2.74 15.15 1.04
N GLY A 35 -3.40 14.02 1.36
CA GLY A 35 -4.86 13.90 1.50
C GLY A 35 -5.57 13.50 0.20
N PHE A 36 -4.87 13.47 -0.93
CA PHE A 36 -5.43 13.12 -2.25
C PHE A 36 -4.97 11.76 -2.74
N VAL A 37 -3.72 11.39 -2.44
CA VAL A 37 -3.11 10.14 -2.93
C VAL A 37 -2.46 9.39 -1.78
N ASP A 38 -2.56 8.05 -1.81
CA ASP A 38 -1.80 7.18 -0.91
C ASP A 38 -0.33 7.12 -1.38
N PRO A 39 0.64 7.59 -0.57
CA PRO A 39 2.06 7.56 -0.90
C PRO A 39 2.57 6.18 -1.28
N MET A 40 2.02 5.15 -0.66
CA MET A 40 2.46 3.79 -0.89
C MET A 40 2.01 3.28 -2.25
N GLU A 41 0.81 3.66 -2.70
CA GLU A 41 0.35 3.32 -4.05
C GLU A 41 1.20 4.04 -5.11
N VAL A 42 1.63 5.28 -4.87
CA VAL A 42 2.56 5.99 -5.76
C VAL A 42 3.91 5.29 -5.81
N PHE A 43 4.49 4.96 -4.65
CA PHE A 43 5.77 4.25 -4.61
C PHE A 43 5.71 2.90 -5.31
N LYS A 44 4.60 2.18 -5.17
CA LYS A 44 4.38 0.95 -5.92
C LYS A 44 4.37 1.27 -7.42
N GLN A 45 3.47 2.11 -7.90
CA GLN A 45 3.31 2.35 -9.33
C GLN A 45 4.56 2.93 -10.00
N ASN A 46 5.20 3.91 -9.36
CA ASN A 46 6.37 4.61 -9.85
C ASN A 46 7.27 5.07 -8.68
N PRO A 47 8.24 4.24 -8.25
CA PRO A 47 9.16 4.58 -7.17
C PRO A 47 9.87 5.92 -7.37
N GLU A 48 10.19 6.29 -8.62
CA GLU A 48 10.90 7.54 -8.94
C GLU A 48 10.09 8.79 -8.63
N GLU A 49 8.76 8.71 -8.67
CA GLU A 49 7.92 9.83 -8.25
C GLU A 49 8.15 10.14 -6.77
N VAL A 50 8.23 9.13 -5.91
CA VAL A 50 8.56 9.33 -4.49
C VAL A 50 10.03 9.70 -4.31
N ASN A 51 10.92 8.94 -4.94
CA ASN A 51 12.37 9.02 -4.74
C ASN A 51 12.99 10.29 -5.30
N THR A 52 12.33 10.95 -6.25
CA THR A 52 12.81 12.19 -6.87
C THR A 52 11.81 13.32 -6.66
N GLN A 53 10.60 13.22 -7.20
CA GLN A 53 9.65 14.34 -7.19
C GLN A 53 9.25 14.69 -5.77
N TRP A 54 8.77 13.74 -4.96
CA TRP A 54 8.33 14.02 -3.60
C TRP A 54 9.50 14.36 -2.68
N LEU A 55 10.61 13.63 -2.79
CA LEU A 55 11.84 13.93 -2.03
C LEU A 55 12.32 15.37 -2.27
N PHE A 56 12.40 15.82 -3.52
CA PHE A 56 12.96 17.11 -3.89
C PHE A 56 11.94 18.23 -4.14
N TRP A 57 10.66 17.97 -3.91
CA TRP A 57 9.63 19.01 -3.94
C TRP A 57 9.88 20.11 -2.90
N ARG A 58 9.83 21.36 -3.36
CA ARG A 58 9.86 22.57 -2.52
C ARG A 58 8.55 23.31 -2.68
N ASN A 59 7.92 23.63 -1.55
CA ASN A 59 6.83 24.62 -1.52
C ASN A 59 7.46 26.01 -1.37
N LYS A 60 7.55 26.52 -0.14
CA LYS A 60 8.18 27.80 0.17
C LYS A 60 9.58 27.62 0.77
N SER A 61 9.69 26.75 1.78
CA SER A 61 10.93 26.53 2.54
C SER A 61 11.92 25.61 1.85
N ARG A 62 13.21 25.96 1.92
CA ARG A 62 14.33 25.13 1.45
C ARG A 62 14.49 23.90 2.37
N TYR A 63 14.40 22.69 1.80
CA TYR A 63 14.58 21.45 2.56
C TYR A 63 16.03 20.98 2.63
N PHE A 64 16.80 21.17 1.57
CA PHE A 64 18.18 20.71 1.47
C PHE A 64 19.10 21.81 0.93
N ASN A 65 20.40 21.64 1.15
CA ASN A 65 21.46 22.38 0.49
C ASN A 65 22.29 21.43 -0.40
N VAL A 66 22.92 21.96 -1.44
CA VAL A 66 23.88 21.20 -2.26
C VAL A 66 24.98 20.62 -1.36
N GLY A 67 25.32 19.36 -1.60
CA GLY A 67 26.27 18.60 -0.80
C GLY A 67 25.67 17.89 0.42
N GLN A 68 24.41 18.13 0.78
CA GLN A 68 23.75 17.34 1.82
C GLN A 68 23.31 15.96 1.31
N THR A 69 23.20 15.02 2.24
CA THR A 69 22.60 13.70 1.97
C THR A 69 21.13 13.75 2.37
N ALA A 70 20.25 13.39 1.46
CA ALA A 70 18.81 13.32 1.64
C ALA A 70 18.38 11.85 1.86
N VAL A 71 17.82 11.55 3.02
CA VAL A 71 17.22 10.26 3.35
C VAL A 71 15.71 10.35 3.14
N CYS A 72 15.15 9.49 2.28
CA CYS A 72 13.74 9.48 1.96
C CYS A 72 13.02 8.39 2.77
N LEU A 73 12.10 8.81 3.64
CA LEU A 73 11.23 7.92 4.40
C LEU A 73 9.78 8.09 3.98
N LEU A 74 9.16 7.02 3.52
CA LEU A 74 7.77 7.00 3.09
C LEU A 74 6.87 6.41 4.18
N LYS A 75 5.76 7.06 4.49
CA LYS A 75 4.84 6.60 5.53
C LYS A 75 4.22 5.26 5.15
N LEU A 76 4.36 4.26 6.02
CA LEU A 76 3.71 2.95 5.92
C LEU A 76 2.47 2.88 6.81
N SER A 77 2.60 3.29 8.08
CA SER A 77 1.50 3.27 9.04
C SER A 77 1.59 4.46 10.01
N TYR A 78 0.95 4.36 11.18
CA TYR A 78 0.97 5.40 12.21
C TYR A 78 2.39 5.75 12.68
N ASP A 79 3.20 4.73 12.97
CA ASP A 79 4.56 4.87 13.49
C ASP A 79 5.60 4.08 12.70
N THR A 80 5.29 3.67 11.46
CA THR A 80 6.23 2.94 10.60
C THR A 80 6.49 3.65 9.28
N TRP A 81 7.72 3.54 8.80
CA TRP A 81 8.21 4.22 7.60
C TRP A 81 9.14 3.32 6.78
N LEU A 82 9.02 3.39 5.45
CA LEU A 82 9.86 2.67 4.51
C LEU A 82 11.02 3.57 4.06
N LEU A 83 12.26 3.09 4.15
CA LEU A 83 13.40 3.73 3.51
C LEU A 83 13.34 3.49 2.00
N THR A 84 13.04 4.50 1.19
CA THR A 84 12.84 4.31 -0.25
C THR A 84 14.05 4.68 -1.11
N THR A 85 14.87 5.63 -0.66
CA THR A 85 16.12 6.03 -1.33
C THR A 85 16.98 6.89 -0.40
N ILE A 86 18.27 6.99 -0.70
CA ILE A 86 19.19 7.96 -0.12
C ILE A 86 19.96 8.63 -1.26
N LYS A 87 19.86 9.96 -1.38
CA LYS A 87 20.48 10.73 -2.46
C LYS A 87 21.45 11.78 -1.94
N LYS A 88 22.59 11.96 -2.63
CA LYS A 88 23.42 13.16 -2.47
C LYS A 88 22.80 14.28 -3.30
N VAL A 89 22.50 15.42 -2.68
CA VAL A 89 21.98 16.60 -3.39
C VAL A 89 23.12 17.23 -4.18
N THR A 90 23.00 17.25 -5.50
CA THR A 90 24.06 17.72 -6.41
C THR A 90 23.80 19.13 -6.90
N LYS A 91 22.55 19.55 -6.99
CA LYS A 91 22.17 20.86 -7.53
C LYS A 91 20.87 21.37 -6.95
N GLU A 92 20.77 22.68 -6.79
CA GLU A 92 19.52 23.40 -6.51
C GLU A 92 19.07 24.12 -7.79
N LEU A 93 17.79 23.99 -8.12
CA LEU A 93 17.17 24.50 -9.35
C LEU A 93 16.47 25.86 -9.16
N ASP A 94 16.35 26.31 -7.90
CA ASP A 94 15.63 27.51 -7.50
C ASP A 94 14.17 27.56 -7.98
N VAL A 95 13.49 26.41 -7.89
CA VAL A 95 12.08 26.25 -8.25
C VAL A 95 11.23 26.26 -6.98
N LEU A 96 10.19 27.09 -6.97
CA LEU A 96 9.12 27.06 -5.98
C LEU A 96 7.94 26.26 -6.51
N GLU A 97 7.21 25.61 -5.60
CA GLU A 97 6.05 24.76 -5.94
C GLU A 97 6.38 23.72 -7.01
N GLY A 98 7.56 23.11 -6.90
CA GLY A 98 8.08 22.16 -7.88
C GLY A 98 9.30 21.39 -7.39
N ILE A 99 9.86 20.58 -8.29
CA ILE A 99 11.11 19.85 -8.05
C ILE A 99 12.25 20.87 -8.01
N ASN A 100 12.84 21.07 -6.83
CA ASN A 100 13.85 22.11 -6.61
C ASN A 100 15.28 21.58 -6.57
N TYR A 101 15.48 20.26 -6.61
CA TYR A 101 16.82 19.68 -6.50
C TYR A 101 17.03 18.55 -7.50
N GLU A 102 18.28 18.41 -7.93
CA GLU A 102 18.81 17.20 -8.52
C GLU A 102 19.65 16.47 -7.47
N GLY A 103 19.72 15.15 -7.58
CA GLY A 103 20.56 14.34 -6.71
C GLY A 103 20.79 12.95 -7.26
N VAL A 104 21.89 12.34 -6.83
CA VAL A 104 22.30 11.00 -7.24
C VAL A 104 22.14 10.03 -6.08
N GLU A 105 21.62 8.84 -6.34
CA GLU A 105 21.53 7.79 -5.32
C GLU A 105 22.92 7.39 -4.83
N LEU A 106 23.01 7.03 -3.56
CA LEU A 106 24.22 6.50 -2.94
C LEU A 106 24.23 4.96 -3.11
N PRO A 107 25.06 4.38 -3.99
CA PRO A 107 24.96 2.96 -4.34
C PRO A 107 25.22 2.02 -3.16
N GLN A 108 26.01 2.45 -2.17
CA GLN A 108 26.32 1.64 -0.98
C GLN A 108 25.11 1.34 -0.08
N TYR A 109 23.96 2.00 -0.30
CA TYR A 109 22.72 1.78 0.44
C TYR A 109 21.61 1.16 -0.41
N GLU A 110 21.88 0.84 -1.68
CA GLU A 110 20.88 0.32 -2.63
C GLU A 110 20.19 -0.94 -2.10
N GLN A 111 20.94 -1.81 -1.40
CA GLN A 111 20.40 -3.03 -0.79
C GLN A 111 19.31 -2.78 0.27
N TYR A 112 19.17 -1.56 0.78
CA TYR A 112 18.18 -1.18 1.79
C TYR A 112 16.94 -0.50 1.19
N TYR A 113 17.02 0.00 -0.04
CA TYR A 113 15.95 0.77 -0.67
C TYR A 113 14.70 -0.10 -0.87
N GLY A 114 13.58 0.41 -0.36
CA GLY A 114 12.31 -0.28 -0.33
C GLY A 114 12.30 -1.52 0.57
N ARG A 115 13.33 -1.80 1.38
CA ARG A 115 13.42 -3.03 2.19
C ARG A 115 13.48 -2.78 3.69
N VAL A 116 14.05 -1.65 4.11
CA VAL A 116 14.17 -1.31 5.52
C VAL A 116 12.92 -0.58 5.98
N ILE A 117 12.20 -1.21 6.91
CA ILE A 117 11.08 -0.60 7.63
C ILE A 117 11.61 -0.13 8.98
N ILE A 118 11.41 1.15 9.28
CA ILE A 118 11.74 1.74 10.57
C ILE A 118 10.48 2.03 11.37
N LYS A 119 10.59 1.92 12.70
CA LYS A 119 9.59 2.37 13.67
C LYS A 119 10.01 3.72 14.22
N PHE A 120 9.17 4.72 14.01
CA PHE A 120 9.35 6.09 14.48
C PHE A 120 8.01 6.84 14.57
N LYS A 121 7.66 7.30 15.78
CA LYS A 121 6.46 8.11 16.02
C LYS A 121 6.78 9.59 15.84
N LYS A 122 6.45 10.12 14.65
CA LYS A 122 6.64 11.54 14.32
C LYS A 122 5.75 12.44 15.20
N SER A 123 6.38 13.31 15.99
CA SER A 123 5.72 14.23 16.93
C SER A 123 5.69 15.70 16.47
N PHE A 124 6.23 16.00 15.30
CA PHE A 124 6.39 17.34 14.76
C PHE A 124 5.73 17.51 13.40
N MET A 125 5.37 18.74 13.04
CA MET A 125 4.67 19.04 11.78
C MET A 125 5.61 19.07 10.56
N ALA A 126 6.85 19.54 10.71
CA ALA A 126 7.81 19.63 9.62
C ALA A 126 8.06 18.28 8.95
N GLN A 127 8.21 18.25 7.62
CA GLN A 127 8.52 17.01 6.90
C GLN A 127 10.03 16.79 6.76
N GLY A 128 10.85 17.83 6.90
CA GLY A 128 12.31 17.73 6.86
C GLY A 128 12.93 17.93 8.24
N ARG A 129 13.87 17.07 8.63
CA ARG A 129 14.65 17.20 9.87
C ARG A 129 16.11 16.80 9.65
N PHE A 130 17.01 17.33 10.46
CA PHE A 130 18.38 16.84 10.48
C PHE A 130 18.41 15.45 11.10
N TYR A 131 19.24 14.57 10.52
CA TYR A 131 19.38 13.21 10.99
C TYR A 131 20.03 13.16 12.37
N LYS A 132 20.99 14.05 12.66
CA LYS A 132 21.61 14.17 14.00
C LYS A 132 20.61 14.31 15.14
N ASP A 133 19.46 14.96 14.90
CA ASP A 133 18.45 15.18 15.95
C ASP A 133 17.59 13.94 16.21
N LEU A 134 17.59 12.96 15.30
CA LEU A 134 16.63 11.84 15.29
C LEU A 134 17.29 10.46 15.25
N HIS A 135 18.58 10.35 14.89
CA HIS A 135 19.25 9.08 14.60
C HIS A 135 19.19 8.04 15.73
N GLN A 136 19.06 8.48 16.98
CA GLN A 136 18.92 7.61 18.15
C GLN A 136 17.52 7.00 18.31
N GLU A 137 16.49 7.60 17.71
CA GLU A 137 15.08 7.22 17.83
C GLU A 137 14.57 6.39 16.64
N LEU A 138 15.32 6.35 15.52
CA LEU A 138 14.94 5.64 14.31
C LEU A 138 15.32 4.15 14.45
N VAL A 139 14.38 3.35 14.95
CA VAL A 139 14.59 1.91 15.18
C VAL A 139 14.24 1.10 13.93
N VAL A 140 15.09 0.18 13.51
CA VAL A 140 14.79 -0.79 12.46
C VAL A 140 13.78 -1.81 13.00
N GLN A 141 12.61 -1.86 12.38
CA GLN A 141 11.58 -2.85 12.70
C GLN A 141 11.79 -4.14 11.90
N GLN A 142 12.09 -4.03 10.61
CA GLN A 142 12.24 -5.16 9.72
C GLN A 142 13.15 -4.81 8.54
N ILE A 143 13.91 -5.79 8.08
CA ILE A 143 14.60 -5.76 6.79
C ILE A 143 13.96 -6.84 5.93
N LEU A 144 13.25 -6.43 4.89
CA LEU A 144 12.51 -7.35 4.02
C LEU A 144 13.48 -8.14 3.12
N PRO A 145 13.15 -9.39 2.78
CA PRO A 145 13.97 -10.17 1.83
C PRO A 145 13.90 -9.60 0.41
N THR A 146 12.82 -8.89 0.06
CA THR A 146 12.56 -8.24 -1.23
C THR A 146 12.02 -6.83 -1.03
N ILE A 147 11.99 -6.02 -2.09
CA ILE A 147 11.37 -4.68 -2.06
C ILE A 147 9.92 -4.81 -1.59
N TYR A 148 9.50 -3.89 -0.72
CA TYR A 148 8.14 -3.78 -0.21
C TYR A 148 7.16 -3.60 -1.36
N ASP A 149 6.24 -4.55 -1.52
CA ASP A 149 5.22 -4.56 -2.56
C ASP A 149 3.80 -4.44 -2.00
N GLY A 150 3.65 -4.28 -0.68
CA GLY A 150 2.39 -4.10 0.01
C GLY A 150 2.28 -4.96 1.27
N ASP A 151 1.12 -4.94 1.91
CA ASP A 151 0.87 -5.74 3.10
C ASP A 151 0.71 -7.24 2.75
N ASP A 152 1.21 -8.08 3.65
CA ASP A 152 0.98 -9.52 3.62
C ASP A 152 -0.50 -9.86 3.66
N PHE A 153 -0.85 -11.03 3.11
CA PHE A 153 -2.21 -11.53 3.13
C PHE A 153 -2.70 -11.56 4.58
N PRO A 154 -3.72 -10.75 4.94
CA PRO A 154 -4.03 -10.48 6.34
C PRO A 154 -4.83 -11.61 7.02
N GLY A 155 -5.15 -12.67 6.27
CA GLY A 155 -6.19 -13.65 6.61
C GLY A 155 -7.52 -13.30 5.94
N TYR A 156 -8.30 -14.33 5.56
CA TYR A 156 -9.54 -14.17 4.80
C TYR A 156 -10.56 -13.25 5.49
N ASP A 157 -10.66 -13.35 6.82
CA ASP A 157 -11.55 -12.58 7.69
C ASP A 157 -11.18 -11.09 7.80
N LYS A 158 -10.00 -10.70 7.32
CA LYS A 158 -9.48 -9.32 7.36
C LYS A 158 -9.29 -8.71 5.98
N VAL A 159 -9.63 -9.43 4.91
CA VAL A 159 -9.51 -8.89 3.54
C VAL A 159 -10.54 -7.80 3.33
N LYS A 160 -10.06 -6.57 3.15
CA LYS A 160 -10.86 -5.39 2.80
C LYS A 160 -10.03 -4.47 1.92
N LEU A 161 -10.22 -4.55 0.61
CA LEU A 161 -9.37 -3.90 -0.40
C LEU A 161 -10.13 -2.82 -1.16
N SER A 162 -9.50 -1.69 -1.46
CA SER A 162 -9.95 -0.83 -2.56
C SER A 162 -9.70 -1.51 -3.91
N TYR A 163 -10.33 -1.01 -4.97
CA TYR A 163 -10.00 -1.45 -6.33
C TYR A 163 -8.49 -1.34 -6.62
N GLN A 164 -7.85 -0.23 -6.24
CA GLN A 164 -6.43 0.00 -6.52
C GLN A 164 -5.54 -1.04 -5.82
N GLN A 165 -5.83 -1.35 -4.55
CA GLN A 165 -5.11 -2.37 -3.80
C GLN A 165 -5.28 -3.75 -4.45
N LEU A 166 -6.51 -4.12 -4.83
CA LEU A 166 -6.79 -5.38 -5.50
C LEU A 166 -6.07 -5.48 -6.86
N ALA A 167 -6.13 -4.42 -7.67
CA ALA A 167 -5.45 -4.35 -8.96
C ALA A 167 -3.94 -4.49 -8.80
N THR A 168 -3.36 -3.80 -7.82
CA THR A 168 -1.93 -3.90 -7.48
C THR A 168 -1.54 -5.32 -7.10
N ILE A 169 -2.31 -6.00 -6.25
CA ILE A 169 -2.07 -7.40 -5.84
C ILE A 169 -2.07 -8.33 -7.06
N ILE A 170 -3.07 -8.19 -7.94
CA ILE A 170 -3.26 -9.06 -9.11
C ILE A 170 -2.19 -8.80 -10.18
N HIS A 171 -1.96 -7.54 -10.56
CA HIS A 171 -0.99 -7.19 -11.61
C HIS A 171 0.45 -7.54 -11.21
N ARG A 172 0.80 -7.44 -9.92
CA ARG A 172 2.13 -7.79 -9.42
C ARG A 172 2.32 -9.28 -9.14
N GLY A 173 1.23 -10.04 -9.09
CA GLY A 173 1.28 -11.44 -8.70
C GLY A 173 1.85 -11.65 -7.30
N LYS A 174 1.42 -10.84 -6.31
CA LYS A 174 1.97 -10.90 -4.94
C LYS A 174 1.78 -12.31 -4.37
N ARG A 175 2.88 -13.04 -4.16
CA ARG A 175 2.87 -14.51 -4.06
C ARG A 175 1.99 -15.06 -2.94
N ASP A 176 2.01 -14.44 -1.77
CA ASP A 176 1.19 -14.84 -0.62
C ASP A 176 -0.31 -14.65 -0.88
N TRP A 177 -0.69 -13.53 -1.50
CA TRP A 177 -2.07 -13.27 -1.94
C TRP A 177 -2.52 -14.22 -3.04
N ILE A 178 -1.69 -14.42 -4.08
CA ILE A 178 -2.03 -15.35 -5.17
C ILE A 178 -2.23 -16.74 -4.61
N ALA A 179 -1.28 -17.24 -3.81
CA ALA A 179 -1.40 -18.56 -3.18
C ALA A 179 -2.64 -18.67 -2.27
N ALA A 180 -2.99 -17.60 -1.55
CA ALA A 180 -4.18 -17.57 -0.70
C ALA A 180 -5.48 -17.54 -1.50
N LEU A 181 -5.53 -16.92 -2.69
CA LEU A 181 -6.79 -16.74 -3.43
C LEU A 181 -7.01 -17.77 -4.56
N GLU A 182 -5.95 -18.38 -5.09
CA GLU A 182 -6.00 -19.19 -6.32
C GLU A 182 -6.85 -20.46 -6.18
N ASN A 183 -6.82 -21.12 -5.02
CA ASN A 183 -7.51 -22.40 -4.77
C ASN A 183 -8.67 -22.31 -3.77
N GLN A 184 -9.35 -21.16 -3.71
CA GLN A 184 -10.44 -20.92 -2.77
C GLN A 184 -11.78 -20.73 -3.45
N ASN A 185 -12.78 -21.41 -2.89
CA ASN A 185 -14.17 -21.04 -3.06
C ASN A 185 -14.51 -19.96 -2.03
N ALA A 186 -15.41 -19.04 -2.35
CA ALA A 186 -15.77 -17.99 -1.41
C ALA A 186 -17.12 -17.37 -1.73
N VAL A 187 -17.74 -16.78 -0.71
CA VAL A 187 -18.72 -15.71 -0.86
C VAL A 187 -18.02 -14.40 -0.54
N TYR A 188 -18.10 -13.44 -1.45
CA TYR A 188 -17.48 -12.12 -1.31
C TYR A 188 -18.52 -11.01 -1.46
N LEU A 189 -18.14 -9.83 -0.98
CA LEU A 189 -18.92 -8.61 -1.02
C LEU A 189 -18.14 -7.52 -1.77
N ILE A 190 -18.80 -6.90 -2.75
CA ILE A 190 -18.35 -5.65 -3.34
C ILE A 190 -19.26 -4.54 -2.81
N THR A 191 -18.65 -3.52 -2.21
CA THR A 191 -19.37 -2.36 -1.66
C THR A 191 -19.02 -1.12 -2.47
N ASP A 192 -20.04 -0.43 -2.96
CA ASP A 192 -19.88 0.91 -3.52
C ASP A 192 -19.94 1.94 -2.39
N LYS A 193 -18.77 2.47 -2.02
CA LYS A 193 -18.64 3.40 -0.89
C LYS A 193 -19.34 4.74 -1.13
N SER A 194 -19.67 5.08 -2.38
CA SER A 194 -20.30 6.36 -2.70
C SER A 194 -21.78 6.41 -2.34
N ASN A 195 -22.45 5.25 -2.30
CA ASN A 195 -23.90 5.16 -2.09
C ASN A 195 -24.33 4.01 -1.16
N GLY A 196 -23.40 3.18 -0.70
CA GLY A 196 -23.66 2.07 0.22
C GLY A 196 -24.27 0.84 -0.44
N LYS A 197 -24.45 0.82 -1.77
CA LYS A 197 -25.00 -0.33 -2.48
C LYS A 197 -24.03 -1.51 -2.46
N LEU A 198 -24.60 -2.70 -2.34
CA LEU A 198 -23.87 -3.95 -2.15
C LEU A 198 -24.07 -4.91 -3.31
N TYR A 199 -23.01 -5.63 -3.67
CA TYR A 199 -23.06 -6.78 -4.55
C TYR A 199 -22.46 -8.00 -3.83
N VAL A 200 -23.27 -9.01 -3.61
CA VAL A 200 -22.84 -10.31 -3.10
C VAL A 200 -22.59 -11.24 -4.27
N GLY A 201 -21.42 -11.86 -4.31
CA GLY A 201 -21.09 -12.85 -5.32
C GLY A 201 -20.42 -14.07 -4.72
N SER A 202 -20.49 -15.19 -5.43
CA SER A 202 -19.69 -16.37 -5.14
C SER A 202 -18.57 -16.56 -6.16
N ALA A 203 -17.55 -17.29 -5.72
CA ALA A 203 -16.56 -17.92 -6.57
C ALA A 203 -16.50 -19.40 -6.19
N THR A 204 -16.63 -20.28 -7.18
CA THR A 204 -16.68 -21.72 -6.98
C THR A 204 -15.73 -22.41 -7.95
N SER A 205 -15.54 -23.72 -7.76
CA SER A 205 -14.70 -24.51 -8.66
C SER A 205 -15.25 -24.50 -10.10
N MET A 206 -16.58 -24.55 -10.27
CA MET A 206 -17.24 -24.49 -11.57
C MET A 206 -17.28 -23.08 -12.17
N SER A 207 -17.40 -22.05 -11.33
CA SER A 207 -17.60 -20.66 -11.77
C SER A 207 -16.30 -19.83 -11.87
N LYS A 208 -15.15 -20.52 -11.80
CA LYS A 208 -13.79 -19.99 -11.68
C LYS A 208 -13.57 -19.41 -10.27
N MET A 209 -12.59 -19.98 -9.56
CA MET A 209 -12.25 -19.70 -8.15
C MET A 209 -11.96 -18.22 -7.87
N LEU A 210 -11.84 -17.86 -6.59
CA LEU A 210 -11.86 -16.47 -6.11
C LEU A 210 -10.89 -15.53 -6.85
N LEU A 211 -9.63 -15.94 -7.01
CA LEU A 211 -8.63 -15.16 -7.75
C LEU A 211 -9.12 -14.81 -9.16
N THR A 212 -9.69 -15.77 -9.89
CA THR A 212 -10.18 -15.53 -11.26
C THR A 212 -11.34 -14.55 -11.29
N ARG A 213 -12.30 -14.65 -10.35
CA ARG A 213 -13.42 -13.70 -10.27
C ARG A 213 -12.91 -12.29 -9.99
N TRP A 214 -11.99 -12.15 -9.04
CA TRP A 214 -11.39 -10.86 -8.68
C TRP A 214 -10.54 -10.27 -9.82
N SER A 215 -9.79 -11.09 -10.55
CA SER A 215 -9.07 -10.66 -11.76
C SER A 215 -10.01 -10.12 -12.84
N ASN A 216 -11.20 -10.71 -13.01
CA ASN A 216 -12.17 -10.20 -13.97
C ASN A 216 -12.70 -8.81 -13.57
N TYR A 217 -12.99 -8.58 -12.29
CA TYR A 217 -13.37 -7.24 -11.82
C TYR A 217 -12.25 -6.22 -11.99
N VAL A 218 -10.98 -6.60 -11.79
CA VAL A 218 -9.84 -5.73 -12.10
C VAL A 218 -9.71 -5.46 -13.59
N ALA A 219 -10.04 -6.42 -14.45
CA ALA A 219 -9.93 -6.23 -15.90
C ALA A 219 -11.01 -5.30 -16.48
N ASN A 220 -12.25 -5.36 -15.97
CA ASN A 220 -13.40 -4.68 -16.60
C ASN A 220 -14.37 -3.98 -15.64
N GLY A 221 -14.17 -4.07 -14.32
CA GLY A 221 -15.01 -3.42 -13.30
C GLY A 221 -16.31 -4.15 -12.95
N HIS A 222 -16.82 -5.04 -13.81
CA HIS A 222 -18.16 -5.63 -13.65
C HIS A 222 -18.17 -7.16 -13.55
N GLY A 223 -17.10 -7.85 -13.96
CA GLY A 223 -16.98 -9.32 -13.86
C GLY A 223 -18.06 -10.09 -14.62
N GLY A 224 -18.73 -9.44 -15.59
CA GLY A 224 -19.86 -9.98 -16.35
C GLY A 224 -21.22 -9.94 -15.64
N ASN A 225 -21.34 -9.30 -14.47
CA ASN A 225 -22.62 -9.25 -13.74
C ASN A 225 -23.48 -8.10 -14.25
N LYS A 226 -24.76 -8.39 -14.54
CA LYS A 226 -25.68 -7.51 -15.28
C LYS A 226 -25.76 -6.07 -14.74
N GLU A 227 -26.07 -5.89 -13.46
CA GLU A 227 -26.22 -4.53 -12.89
C GLU A 227 -24.88 -3.79 -12.82
N LEU A 228 -23.78 -4.51 -12.61
CA LEU A 228 -22.45 -3.90 -12.61
C LEU A 228 -22.02 -3.51 -14.03
N VAL A 229 -22.41 -4.27 -15.06
CA VAL A 229 -22.21 -3.91 -16.48
C VAL A 229 -22.92 -2.60 -16.76
N ALA A 230 -24.21 -2.50 -16.44
CA ALA A 230 -24.99 -1.29 -16.64
C ALA A 230 -24.38 -0.09 -15.89
N LEU A 231 -23.91 -0.29 -14.66
CA LEU A 231 -23.23 0.75 -13.89
C LEU A 231 -21.94 1.24 -14.57
N VAL A 232 -21.12 0.32 -15.10
CA VAL A 232 -19.87 0.68 -15.82
C VAL A 232 -20.19 1.37 -17.14
N GLU A 233 -21.23 0.96 -17.85
CA GLU A 233 -21.70 1.62 -19.08
C GLU A 233 -22.22 3.03 -18.80
N GLU A 234 -22.92 3.24 -17.68
CA GLU A 234 -23.47 4.54 -17.28
C GLU A 234 -22.40 5.50 -16.75
N LYS A 235 -21.54 5.03 -15.84
CA LYS A 235 -20.63 5.89 -15.06
C LYS A 235 -19.16 5.77 -15.46
N GLY A 236 -18.83 4.83 -16.33
CA GLY A 236 -17.47 4.52 -16.73
C GLY A 236 -16.71 3.67 -15.72
N PHE A 237 -15.61 3.07 -16.19
CA PHE A 237 -14.78 2.19 -15.35
C PHE A 237 -14.06 2.97 -14.23
N ASP A 238 -13.69 4.22 -14.46
CA ASP A 238 -13.01 5.04 -13.43
C ASP A 238 -13.87 5.22 -12.17
N TYR A 239 -15.19 5.28 -12.31
CA TYR A 239 -16.11 5.29 -11.17
C TYR A 239 -15.92 4.07 -10.26
N VAL A 240 -15.74 2.88 -10.84
CA VAL A 240 -15.47 1.65 -10.06
C VAL A 240 -14.14 1.76 -9.34
N LYS A 241 -13.09 2.24 -10.03
CA LYS A 241 -11.74 2.36 -9.46
C LYS A 241 -11.69 3.25 -8.22
N GLU A 242 -12.50 4.30 -8.21
CA GLU A 242 -12.59 5.25 -7.10
C GLU A 242 -13.46 4.74 -5.94
N ASN A 243 -14.58 4.08 -6.26
CA ASN A 243 -15.66 3.88 -5.29
C ASN A 243 -15.76 2.46 -4.72
N PHE A 244 -15.22 1.44 -5.39
CA PHE A 244 -15.46 0.06 -4.99
C PHE A 244 -14.49 -0.45 -3.91
N GLN A 245 -15.03 -1.28 -3.03
CA GLN A 245 -14.30 -2.04 -2.00
C GLN A 245 -14.66 -3.53 -2.09
N TYR A 246 -13.67 -4.39 -1.96
CA TYR A 246 -13.78 -5.85 -2.07
C TYR A 246 -13.47 -6.50 -0.72
N THR A 247 -14.38 -7.34 -0.24
CA THR A 247 -14.31 -8.05 1.06
C THR A 247 -14.69 -9.52 0.89
N ILE A 248 -14.14 -10.41 1.72
CA ILE A 248 -14.55 -11.81 1.78
C ILE A 248 -15.52 -12.00 2.95
N LEU A 249 -16.69 -12.58 2.70
CA LEU A 249 -17.69 -12.88 3.73
C LEU A 249 -17.48 -14.29 4.31
N GLU A 250 -17.27 -15.26 3.42
CA GLU A 250 -16.98 -16.65 3.79
C GLU A 250 -15.95 -17.22 2.82
N ASN A 251 -14.98 -17.98 3.34
CA ASN A 251 -13.98 -18.69 2.56
C ASN A 251 -14.11 -20.20 2.77
N TYR A 252 -13.90 -20.95 1.70
CA TYR A 252 -13.92 -22.41 1.72
C TYR A 252 -12.76 -22.95 0.90
N ASN A 253 -12.23 -24.09 1.33
CA ASN A 253 -11.33 -24.87 0.49
C ASN A 253 -12.05 -25.23 -0.84
N GLY A 254 -11.35 -25.16 -1.97
CA GLY A 254 -11.89 -25.49 -3.30
C GLY A 254 -12.52 -26.88 -3.47
N LYS A 255 -12.38 -27.79 -2.49
CA LYS A 255 -13.06 -29.10 -2.45
C LYS A 255 -14.50 -29.07 -1.92
N VAL A 256 -14.92 -27.96 -1.32
CA VAL A 256 -16.29 -27.82 -0.78
C VAL A 256 -17.30 -27.78 -1.93
N ASP A 257 -18.42 -28.48 -1.76
CA ASP A 257 -19.50 -28.56 -2.76
C ASP A 257 -19.99 -27.15 -3.15
N ASP A 258 -19.92 -26.85 -4.44
CA ASP A 258 -20.39 -25.61 -5.04
C ASP A 258 -21.84 -25.29 -4.64
N LYS A 259 -22.71 -26.31 -4.44
CA LYS A 259 -24.09 -26.10 -3.97
C LYS A 259 -24.16 -25.41 -2.61
N LEU A 260 -23.28 -25.76 -1.68
CA LEU A 260 -23.21 -25.13 -0.38
C LEU A 260 -22.83 -23.65 -0.54
N VAL A 261 -21.81 -23.36 -1.35
CA VAL A 261 -21.34 -21.99 -1.58
C VAL A 261 -22.45 -21.12 -2.19
N LEU A 262 -23.21 -21.65 -3.15
CA LEU A 262 -24.35 -20.95 -3.77
C LEU A 262 -25.51 -20.72 -2.79
N GLN A 263 -25.77 -21.68 -1.90
CA GLN A 263 -26.75 -21.49 -0.82
C GLN A 263 -26.31 -20.38 0.15
N ARG A 264 -25.03 -20.33 0.50
CA ARG A 264 -24.47 -19.29 1.37
C ARG A 264 -24.47 -17.92 0.70
N GLU A 265 -24.18 -17.86 -0.60
CA GLU A 265 -24.34 -16.63 -1.40
C GLU A 265 -25.80 -16.12 -1.34
N SER A 266 -26.77 -17.01 -1.51
CA SER A 266 -28.20 -16.67 -1.46
C SER A 266 -28.60 -16.15 -0.08
N TYR A 267 -28.12 -16.81 0.99
CA TYR A 267 -28.30 -16.34 2.37
C TYR A 267 -27.78 -14.91 2.55
N TRP A 268 -26.57 -14.59 2.08
CA TRP A 268 -26.01 -13.25 2.22
C TRP A 268 -26.74 -12.19 1.39
N LYS A 269 -27.22 -12.55 0.19
CA LYS A 269 -28.07 -11.65 -0.60
C LYS A 269 -29.35 -11.25 0.13
N GLU A 270 -29.95 -12.18 0.85
CA GLU A 270 -31.15 -11.95 1.66
C GLU A 270 -30.82 -11.16 2.93
N ALA A 271 -29.81 -11.61 3.68
CA ALA A 271 -29.42 -10.99 4.95
C ALA A 271 -28.95 -9.53 4.79
N LEU A 272 -28.28 -9.21 3.68
CA LEU A 272 -27.81 -7.86 3.36
C LEU A 272 -28.77 -7.09 2.44
N GLN A 273 -29.89 -7.70 2.06
CA GLN A 273 -30.90 -7.13 1.15
C GLN A 273 -30.30 -6.60 -0.18
N SER A 274 -29.23 -7.23 -0.67
CA SER A 274 -28.48 -6.75 -1.83
C SER A 274 -29.24 -6.87 -3.15
N ARG A 275 -30.34 -7.64 -3.17
CA ARG A 275 -31.29 -7.68 -4.30
C ARG A 275 -32.22 -6.47 -4.35
N GLN A 276 -32.64 -6.00 -3.18
CA GLN A 276 -33.59 -4.90 -3.06
C GLN A 276 -32.91 -3.54 -3.13
N PHE A 277 -31.75 -3.42 -2.47
CA PHE A 277 -31.05 -2.16 -2.29
C PHE A 277 -29.65 -2.14 -2.91
N GLY A 278 -29.21 -3.25 -3.51
CA GLY A 278 -27.87 -3.40 -4.05
C GLY A 278 -27.84 -3.61 -5.56
N TYR A 279 -26.81 -4.33 -6.02
CA TYR A 279 -26.53 -4.61 -7.43
C TYR A 279 -26.76 -6.08 -7.80
N ASN A 280 -27.39 -6.88 -6.94
CA ASN A 280 -27.77 -8.24 -7.30
C ASN A 280 -29.13 -8.24 -8.01
N SER A 281 -29.21 -8.79 -9.21
CA SER A 281 -30.48 -8.99 -9.94
C SER A 281 -30.88 -10.45 -10.14
N ASN A 282 -30.17 -11.38 -9.46
CA ASN A 282 -30.42 -12.81 -9.42
C ASN A 282 -30.69 -13.33 -8.01
#